data_AF-A0AAV4P7G2-F1
#
_entry.id   AF-A0AAV4P7G2-F1
#
_cell.length_a   1.000
_cell.length_b   1.000
_cell.length_c   1.000
_cell.angle_alpha   90.00
_cell.angle_beta   90.00
_cell.angle_gamma   90.00
#
_symmetry.space_group_name_H-M   'P 1'
#
loop_
_entity.id
_entity.type
_entity.pdbx_description
1 polymer ?
#
loop_
_entity_poly.entity_id
_entity_poly.type
_entity_poly.pdbx_seq_one_letter_code
_entity_poly.pdbx_strand_id
1 'polypeptide(L)'
;MKSGNRMQLENDLRNLKERLHRVEDALSEKLQMLDEAIAQQREQKWQFDESSRKLEEIREEIVHLSKPLGPYTSDAEFVLENYEKLLHRLLDLNERLQSIKPLSSFVDVYSNLIEKYSEVIQQVQDKLAKAKQSLSIRDQYHTLVKEINETIYTCNDNLTTVNAETLPADKKLTKYQTLLDDITHCEATYTKASDKRECSWWLTKRNVCHAIPASFETVLERSPKEINKHKDLASDLKKCLNEASTLTNQIDVELQSGNLPGSFLEQVEECNLFQQTLVMAMEEQLQYLKSAFDIRKEFEKLAESLNKWLNGAEQMLDVSTAGVDFQNLDSTYNELQKYFSDISTYENQLSDIQKLGSQIHPTLLEDQVSLLESEIDSLKKKLSKILNMADRTITEVEVDCILWKEYRELVDTIFKFLKTPIPAEKPASVSAINAVHQETVSPCSRNAEEPDFDQRIERESPIFESKSQCALCQCHQQGVVQYQQPVAGSSVCFGKSNFSPDGSSESMGGVF
;
A
#
# COMPACT_ATOMS: atom_id res chain seq x y z
N MET A 1 52.27 -54.89 54.77
CA MET A 1 53.01 -54.12 53.74
C MET A 1 54.18 -53.39 54.39
N LYS A 2 55.22 -53.02 53.63
CA LYS A 2 56.32 -52.18 54.16
C LYS A 2 55.83 -50.75 54.41
N SER A 3 56.31 -50.10 55.47
CA SER A 3 55.80 -48.77 55.91
C SER A 3 55.91 -47.70 54.81
N GLY A 4 57.02 -47.69 54.04
CA GLY A 4 57.22 -46.75 52.94
C GLY A 4 56.12 -46.79 51.87
N ASN A 5 55.67 -47.97 51.45
CA ASN A 5 54.59 -48.13 50.46
C ASN A 5 53.27 -47.51 50.95
N ARG A 6 53.00 -47.56 52.26
CA ARG A 6 51.81 -46.92 52.85
C ARG A 6 51.93 -45.40 52.82
N MET A 7 53.07 -44.85 53.27
CA MET A 7 53.30 -43.39 53.23
C MET A 7 53.28 -42.84 51.79
N GLN A 8 53.79 -43.60 50.83
CA GLN A 8 53.72 -43.23 49.41
C GLN A 8 52.26 -43.18 48.93
N LEU A 9 51.45 -44.20 49.20
CA LEU A 9 50.02 -44.21 48.84
C LEU A 9 49.23 -43.09 49.54
N GLU A 10 49.52 -42.79 50.81
CA GLU A 10 48.92 -41.67 51.56
C GLU A 10 49.33 -40.29 50.99
N ASN A 11 50.55 -40.17 50.45
CA ASN A 11 51.02 -38.96 49.75
C ASN A 11 50.37 -38.81 48.37
N ASP A 12 50.32 -39.90 47.59
CA ASP A 12 49.74 -39.89 46.24
C ASP A 12 48.23 -39.61 46.29
N LEU A 13 47.52 -40.18 47.28
CA LEU A 13 46.10 -39.89 47.54
C LEU A 13 45.88 -38.43 47.98
N ARG A 14 46.81 -37.83 48.73
CA ARG A 14 46.75 -36.41 49.09
C ARG A 14 46.94 -35.52 47.86
N ASN A 15 47.96 -35.77 47.06
CA ASN A 15 48.23 -35.06 45.80
C ASN A 15 47.02 -35.17 44.84
N LEU A 16 46.42 -36.36 44.72
CA LEU A 16 45.23 -36.56 43.88
C LEU A 16 44.01 -35.77 44.40
N LYS A 17 43.81 -35.65 45.71
CA LYS A 17 42.80 -34.76 46.31
C LYS A 17 43.10 -33.28 46.08
N GLU A 18 44.34 -32.83 46.25
CA GLU A 18 44.74 -31.44 45.96
C GLU A 18 44.55 -31.09 44.48
N ARG A 19 44.79 -32.05 43.58
CA ARG A 19 44.53 -31.89 42.15
C ARG A 19 43.04 -31.88 41.81
N LEU A 20 42.23 -32.70 42.47
CA LEU A 20 40.78 -32.67 42.33
C LEU A 20 40.21 -31.31 42.75
N HIS A 21 40.56 -30.84 43.94
CA HIS A 21 40.09 -29.56 44.47
C HIS A 21 40.44 -28.38 43.55
N ARG A 22 41.66 -28.31 43.01
CA ARG A 22 42.04 -27.29 42.02
C ARG A 22 41.23 -27.34 40.71
N VAL A 23 40.73 -28.52 40.33
CA VAL A 23 39.86 -28.68 39.16
C VAL A 23 38.42 -28.28 39.52
N GLU A 24 37.94 -28.62 40.72
CA GLU A 24 36.65 -28.15 41.25
C GLU A 24 36.60 -26.62 41.34
N ASP A 25 37.64 -25.99 41.89
CA ASP A 25 37.79 -24.53 41.99
C ASP A 25 37.76 -23.87 40.60
N ALA A 26 38.58 -24.38 39.66
CA ALA A 26 38.66 -23.84 38.30
C ALA A 26 37.37 -24.05 37.49
N LEU A 27 36.64 -25.15 37.72
CA LEU A 27 35.31 -25.36 37.15
C LEU A 27 34.29 -24.40 37.77
N SER A 28 34.32 -24.17 39.08
CA SER A 28 33.44 -23.20 39.74
C SER A 28 33.66 -21.78 39.24
N GLU A 29 34.93 -21.35 39.07
CA GLU A 29 35.28 -20.06 38.46
C GLU A 29 34.71 -19.94 37.04
N LYS A 30 34.86 -20.98 36.21
CA LYS A 30 34.38 -20.96 34.83
C LYS A 30 32.86 -21.05 34.71
N LEU A 31 32.17 -21.72 35.64
CA LEU A 31 30.70 -21.68 35.75
C LEU A 31 30.23 -20.27 36.11
N GLN A 32 30.82 -19.62 37.12
CA GLN A 32 30.48 -18.24 37.47
C GLN A 32 30.69 -17.28 36.28
N MET A 33 31.82 -17.37 35.56
CA MET A 33 32.06 -16.55 34.36
C MET A 33 31.01 -16.78 33.26
N LEU A 34 30.50 -18.00 33.12
CA LEU A 34 29.44 -18.31 32.15
C LEU A 34 28.08 -17.77 32.59
N ASP A 35 27.72 -17.90 33.87
CA ASP A 35 26.47 -17.36 34.42
C ASP A 35 26.44 -15.82 34.33
N GLU A 36 27.56 -15.15 34.64
CA GLU A 36 27.70 -13.69 34.46
C GLU A 36 27.55 -13.27 32.99
N ALA A 37 28.16 -14.01 32.06
CA ALA A 37 28.02 -13.74 30.62
C ALA A 37 26.59 -13.98 30.10
N ILE A 38 25.92 -15.03 30.59
CA ILE A 38 24.51 -15.34 30.26
C ILE A 38 23.58 -14.26 30.81
N ALA A 39 23.84 -13.76 32.02
CA ALA A 39 23.08 -12.65 32.60
C ALA A 39 23.23 -11.38 31.77
N GLN A 40 24.46 -11.00 31.39
CA GLN A 40 24.73 -9.84 30.53
C GLN A 40 24.07 -9.96 29.16
N GLN A 41 24.10 -11.15 28.53
CA GLN A 41 23.42 -11.38 27.25
C GLN A 41 21.90 -11.27 27.35
N ARG A 42 21.30 -11.79 28.43
CA ARG A 42 19.85 -11.67 28.68
C ARG A 42 19.42 -10.23 28.90
N GLU A 43 20.19 -9.47 29.68
CA GLU A 43 19.93 -8.06 29.96
C GLU A 43 20.02 -7.21 28.68
N GLN A 44 21.10 -7.34 27.89
CA GLN A 44 21.21 -6.60 26.62
C GLN A 44 20.10 -6.97 25.64
N LYS A 45 19.74 -8.26 25.53
CA LYS A 45 18.61 -8.65 24.69
C LYS A 45 17.31 -7.99 25.17
N TRP A 46 17.01 -8.04 26.46
CA TRP A 46 15.81 -7.41 27.01
C TRP A 46 15.77 -5.90 26.75
N GLN A 47 16.91 -5.20 26.88
CA GLN A 47 17.02 -3.79 26.55
C GLN A 47 16.75 -3.49 25.06
N PHE A 48 17.22 -4.34 24.13
CA PHE A 48 16.94 -4.18 22.70
C PHE A 48 15.50 -4.56 22.32
N ASP A 49 14.94 -5.62 22.89
CA ASP A 49 13.53 -6.02 22.71
C ASP A 49 12.59 -4.90 23.21
N GLU A 50 12.85 -4.34 24.39
CA GLU A 50 12.10 -3.22 24.98
C GLU A 50 12.25 -1.90 24.21
N SER A 51 13.45 -1.61 23.70
CA SER A 51 13.70 -0.42 22.87
C SER A 51 13.05 -0.55 21.48
N SER A 52 12.93 -1.77 20.95
CA SER A 52 12.20 -2.05 19.72
C SER A 52 10.68 -1.88 19.93
N ARG A 53 10.14 -2.38 21.05
CA ARG A 53 8.72 -2.22 21.41
C ARG A 53 8.31 -0.74 21.48
N LYS A 54 9.09 0.09 22.16
CA LYS A 54 8.83 1.54 22.27
C LYS A 54 8.95 2.29 20.95
N LEU A 55 9.79 1.80 20.02
CA LEU A 55 9.88 2.38 18.69
C LEU A 55 8.58 2.12 17.90
N GLU A 56 8.00 0.92 18.03
CA GLU A 56 6.75 0.58 17.36
C GLU A 56 5.54 1.30 17.97
N GLU A 57 5.48 1.42 19.31
CA GLU A 57 4.50 2.29 20.00
C GLU A 57 4.51 3.72 19.43
N ILE A 58 5.69 4.29 19.18
CA ILE A 58 5.82 5.63 18.59
C ILE A 58 5.48 5.63 17.09
N ARG A 59 5.75 4.55 16.34
CA ARG A 59 5.31 4.41 14.94
C ARG A 59 3.78 4.42 14.83
N GLU A 60 3.07 3.72 15.73
CA GLU A 60 1.61 3.77 15.82
C GLU A 60 1.09 5.18 16.16
N GLU A 61 1.71 5.88 17.12
CA GLU A 61 1.38 7.27 17.47
C GLU A 61 1.60 8.24 16.27
N ILE A 62 2.66 8.06 15.47
CA ILE A 62 2.93 8.84 14.24
C ILE A 62 1.85 8.60 13.17
N VAL A 63 1.37 7.36 13.00
CA VAL A 63 0.26 7.05 12.10
C VAL A 63 -1.01 7.75 12.58
N HIS A 64 -1.31 7.69 13.88
CA HIS A 64 -2.48 8.36 14.46
C HIS A 64 -2.43 9.89 14.41
N LEU A 65 -1.26 10.51 14.48
CA LEU A 65 -1.04 11.96 14.33
C LEU A 65 -0.87 12.41 12.87
N SER A 66 -0.77 11.50 11.91
CA SER A 66 -0.68 11.86 10.48
C SER A 66 -1.98 12.43 9.91
N LYS A 67 -3.10 12.29 10.65
CA LYS A 67 -4.46 12.71 10.28
C LYS A 67 -4.52 14.13 9.67
N PRO A 68 -5.47 14.38 8.76
CA PRO A 68 -5.60 15.68 8.13
C PRO A 68 -5.83 16.80 9.14
N LEU A 69 -5.03 17.85 9.01
CA LEU A 69 -5.20 19.10 9.75
C LEU A 69 -6.54 19.73 9.38
N GLY A 70 -7.30 20.19 10.36
CA GLY A 70 -8.55 20.91 10.11
C GLY A 70 -8.32 22.31 9.51
N PRO A 71 -9.40 23.06 9.24
CA PRO A 71 -9.29 24.38 8.63
C PRO A 71 -8.71 25.45 9.58
N TYR A 72 -8.70 25.22 10.90
CA TYR A 72 -8.30 26.21 11.90
C TYR A 72 -6.79 26.14 12.19
N THR A 73 -6.21 27.23 12.69
CA THR A 73 -4.81 27.28 13.15
C THR A 73 -4.58 26.35 14.35
N SER A 74 -5.51 26.36 15.32
CA SER A 74 -5.52 25.49 16.50
C SER A 74 -5.35 23.99 16.21
N ASP A 75 -5.89 23.51 15.08
CA ASP A 75 -5.76 22.11 14.66
C ASP A 75 -4.31 21.77 14.27
N ALA A 76 -3.59 22.74 13.68
CA ALA A 76 -2.18 22.61 13.33
C ALA A 76 -1.26 22.82 14.54
N GLU A 77 -1.59 23.74 15.44
CA GLU A 77 -0.89 23.96 16.71
C GLU A 77 -0.91 22.71 17.60
N PHE A 78 -2.08 22.09 17.78
CA PHE A 78 -2.23 20.85 18.57
C PHE A 78 -1.42 19.69 17.96
N VAL A 79 -1.44 19.53 16.63
CA VAL A 79 -0.67 18.47 15.97
C VAL A 79 0.84 18.74 16.05
N LEU A 80 1.27 20.00 16.00
CA LEU A 80 2.68 20.39 16.20
C LEU A 80 3.16 20.07 17.62
N GLU A 81 2.41 20.44 18.65
CA GLU A 81 2.77 20.18 20.04
C GLU A 81 2.96 18.68 20.31
N ASN A 82 2.14 17.83 19.68
CA ASN A 82 2.26 16.38 19.78
C ASN A 82 3.45 15.79 18.99
N TYR A 83 3.77 16.30 17.80
CA TYR A 83 5.00 15.91 17.10
C TYR A 83 6.27 16.35 17.84
N GLU A 84 6.27 17.50 18.51
CA GLU A 84 7.39 17.96 19.33
C GLU A 84 7.59 17.09 20.59
N LYS A 85 6.50 16.71 21.27
CA LYS A 85 6.53 15.72 22.36
C LYS A 85 7.07 14.36 21.91
N LEU A 86 6.61 13.85 20.76
CA LEU A 86 7.12 12.59 20.20
C LEU A 86 8.60 12.67 19.84
N LEU A 87 9.04 13.75 19.20
CA LEU A 87 10.45 13.94 18.85
C LEU A 87 11.33 13.94 20.10
N HIS A 88 10.93 14.62 21.17
CA HIS A 88 11.67 14.62 22.43
C HIS A 88 11.71 13.23 23.09
N ARG A 89 10.60 12.50 23.14
CA ARG A 89 10.54 11.12 23.66
C ARG A 89 11.45 10.17 22.87
N LEU A 90 11.45 10.28 21.55
CA LEU A 90 12.24 9.39 20.69
C LEU A 90 13.73 9.74 20.70
N LEU A 91 14.09 11.01 20.91
CA LEU A 91 15.48 11.41 21.17
C LEU A 91 16.01 10.88 22.51
N ASP A 92 15.25 10.95 23.62
CA ASP A 92 15.63 10.32 24.91
C ASP A 92 15.90 8.82 24.75
N LEU A 93 15.00 8.11 24.07
CA LEU A 93 15.14 6.67 23.84
C LEU A 93 16.35 6.35 22.95
N ASN A 94 16.64 7.16 21.94
CA ASN A 94 17.82 7.01 21.09
C ASN A 94 19.13 7.28 21.85
N GLU A 95 19.20 8.35 22.66
CA GLU A 95 20.39 8.64 23.49
C GLU A 95 20.65 7.51 24.49
N ARG A 96 19.58 7.01 25.13
CA ARG A 96 19.67 5.87 26.05
C ARG A 96 20.11 4.59 25.34
N LEU A 97 19.63 4.32 24.13
CA LEU A 97 20.11 3.20 23.32
C LEU A 97 21.60 3.37 22.97
N GLN A 98 22.03 4.57 22.55
CA GLN A 98 23.43 4.87 22.23
C GLN A 98 24.38 4.78 23.44
N SER A 99 23.86 4.90 24.67
CA SER A 99 24.64 4.67 25.89
C SER A 99 25.00 3.19 26.12
N ILE A 100 24.29 2.26 25.49
CA ILE A 100 24.51 0.81 25.63
C ILE A 100 25.66 0.38 24.73
N LYS A 101 26.75 -0.14 25.34
CA LYS A 101 27.84 -0.77 24.59
C LYS A 101 27.47 -2.21 24.22
N PRO A 102 27.21 -2.55 22.94
CA PRO A 102 26.79 -3.90 22.57
C PRO A 102 27.91 -4.94 22.79
N LEU A 103 27.50 -6.13 23.22
CA LEU A 103 28.32 -7.35 23.11
C LEU A 103 28.53 -7.70 21.64
N SER A 104 29.63 -8.39 21.32
CA SER A 104 29.98 -8.78 19.94
C SER A 104 28.88 -9.59 19.22
N SER A 105 28.06 -10.35 19.96
CA SER A 105 26.92 -11.11 19.45
C SER A 105 25.70 -10.26 19.05
N PHE A 106 25.68 -8.98 19.38
CA PHE A 106 24.54 -8.08 19.15
C PHE A 106 24.89 -6.81 18.37
N VAL A 107 26.12 -6.66 17.86
CA VAL A 107 26.56 -5.45 17.13
C VAL A 107 25.65 -5.16 15.93
N ASP A 108 25.29 -6.18 15.16
CA ASP A 108 24.40 -6.03 13.99
C ASP A 108 22.97 -5.66 14.41
N VAL A 109 22.44 -6.30 15.47
CA VAL A 109 21.11 -6.02 16.02
C VAL A 109 21.01 -4.59 16.54
N TYR A 110 22.03 -4.14 17.28
CA TYR A 110 22.17 -2.78 17.77
C TYR A 110 22.25 -1.78 16.61
N SER A 111 23.06 -2.05 15.59
CA SER A 111 23.25 -1.14 14.44
C SER A 111 21.96 -0.98 13.65
N ASN A 112 21.28 -2.09 13.34
CA ASN A 112 19.97 -2.09 12.67
C ASN A 112 18.89 -1.36 13.48
N LEU A 113 18.97 -1.38 14.83
CA LEU A 113 18.03 -0.66 15.68
C LEU A 113 18.31 0.85 15.72
N ILE A 114 19.60 1.25 15.79
CA ILE A 114 20.02 2.66 15.69
C ILE A 114 19.63 3.26 14.34
N GLU A 115 19.76 2.51 13.24
CA GLU A 115 19.30 2.92 11.91
C GLU A 115 17.79 3.16 11.91
N LYS A 116 16.98 2.20 12.38
CA LYS A 116 15.51 2.35 12.51
C LYS A 116 15.08 3.50 13.43
N TYR A 117 15.82 3.80 14.49
CA TYR A 117 15.57 4.99 15.31
C TYR A 117 15.85 6.27 14.50
N SER A 118 16.97 6.30 13.77
CA SER A 118 17.36 7.44 12.92
C SER A 118 16.35 7.71 11.79
N GLU A 119 15.83 6.65 11.15
CA GLU A 119 14.72 6.75 10.17
C GLU A 119 13.50 7.47 10.78
N VAL A 120 13.08 7.07 11.98
CA VAL A 120 11.86 7.61 12.61
C VAL A 120 12.09 9.03 13.14
N ILE A 121 13.31 9.37 13.61
CA ILE A 121 13.69 10.77 13.90
C ILE A 121 13.45 11.63 12.65
N GLN A 122 13.99 11.21 11.50
CA GLN A 122 13.85 11.96 10.25
C GLN A 122 12.38 12.07 9.82
N GLN A 123 11.61 10.98 9.89
CA GLN A 123 10.18 10.98 9.57
C GLN A 123 9.37 11.96 10.45
N VAL A 124 9.65 12.00 11.76
CA VAL A 124 8.99 12.96 12.68
C VAL A 124 9.41 14.40 12.37
N GLN A 125 10.70 14.66 12.15
CA GLN A 125 11.20 15.98 11.78
C GLN A 125 10.58 16.48 10.46
N ASP A 126 10.48 15.61 9.46
CA ASP A 126 9.81 15.87 8.18
C ASP A 126 8.33 16.23 8.34
N LYS A 127 7.60 15.47 9.16
CA LYS A 127 6.16 15.70 9.43
C LYS A 127 5.96 17.02 10.19
N LEU A 128 6.81 17.28 11.18
CA LEU A 128 6.84 18.51 11.98
C LEU A 128 7.14 19.73 11.10
N ALA A 129 8.13 19.67 10.21
CA ALA A 129 8.43 20.75 9.26
C ALA A 129 7.25 21.05 8.33
N LYS A 130 6.60 20.00 7.78
CA LYS A 130 5.39 20.11 6.95
C LYS A 130 4.21 20.72 7.73
N ALA A 131 4.07 20.39 9.01
CA ALA A 131 3.06 21.00 9.89
C ALA A 131 3.36 22.48 10.19
N LYS A 132 4.61 22.88 10.43
CA LYS A 132 4.99 24.30 10.64
C LYS A 132 4.76 25.15 9.38
N GLN A 133 5.05 24.60 8.20
CA GLN A 133 4.69 25.23 6.93
C GLN A 133 3.16 25.40 6.80
N SER A 134 2.39 24.37 7.17
CA SER A 134 0.92 24.39 7.07
C SER A 134 0.25 25.36 8.07
N LEU A 135 0.83 25.56 9.26
CA LEU A 135 0.42 26.60 10.19
C LEU A 135 0.71 28.00 9.60
N SER A 136 1.94 28.27 9.18
CA SER A 136 2.32 29.59 8.64
C SER A 136 1.48 30.03 7.43
N ILE A 137 1.04 29.10 6.59
CA ILE A 137 0.13 29.40 5.47
C ILE A 137 -1.28 29.79 5.96
N ARG A 138 -1.79 29.16 7.04
CA ARG A 138 -3.05 29.57 7.69
C ARG A 138 -2.93 30.95 8.33
N ASP A 139 -1.85 31.22 9.06
CA ASP A 139 -1.62 32.52 9.71
C ASP A 139 -1.59 33.65 8.69
N GLN A 140 -0.85 33.45 7.59
CA GLN A 140 -0.79 34.39 6.47
C GLN A 140 -2.15 34.56 5.77
N TYR A 141 -2.95 33.49 5.63
CA TYR A 141 -4.30 33.57 5.09
C TYR A 141 -5.23 34.38 6.01
N HIS A 142 -5.25 34.09 7.31
CA HIS A 142 -6.04 34.84 8.29
C HIS A 142 -5.63 36.31 8.39
N THR A 143 -4.34 36.61 8.19
CA THR A 143 -3.82 37.99 8.13
C THR A 143 -4.39 38.73 6.90
N LEU A 144 -4.27 38.15 5.70
CA LEU A 144 -4.85 38.74 4.48
C LEU A 144 -6.38 38.89 4.57
N VAL A 145 -7.08 37.89 5.13
CA VAL A 145 -8.54 37.99 5.35
C VAL A 145 -8.88 39.11 6.32
N LYS A 146 -8.08 39.35 7.36
CA LYS A 146 -8.27 40.48 8.27
C LYS A 146 -8.07 41.81 7.53
N GLU A 147 -6.98 41.96 6.79
CA GLU A 147 -6.68 43.16 5.98
C GLU A 147 -7.82 43.47 5.01
N ILE A 148 -8.30 42.47 4.24
CA ILE A 148 -9.45 42.57 3.33
C ILE A 148 -10.71 43.07 4.06
N ASN A 149 -11.02 42.54 5.25
CA ASN A 149 -12.17 43.01 6.02
C ASN A 149 -11.99 44.46 6.50
N GLU A 150 -10.81 44.84 6.96
CA GLU A 150 -10.50 46.21 7.40
C GLU A 150 -10.60 47.21 6.23
N THR A 151 -10.15 46.85 5.02
CA THR A 151 -10.37 47.63 3.79
C THR A 151 -11.86 47.71 3.43
N ILE A 152 -12.62 46.61 3.46
CA ILE A 152 -14.06 46.61 3.15
C ILE A 152 -14.85 47.52 4.12
N TYR A 153 -14.57 47.46 5.43
CA TYR A 153 -15.21 48.35 6.39
C TYR A 153 -14.87 49.82 6.11
N THR A 154 -13.60 50.12 5.81
CA THR A 154 -13.13 51.49 5.48
C THR A 154 -13.79 52.01 4.20
N CYS A 155 -13.87 51.20 3.16
CA CYS A 155 -14.56 51.55 1.91
C CYS A 155 -16.05 51.81 2.13
N ASN A 156 -16.73 51.00 2.94
CA ASN A 156 -18.16 51.18 3.22
C ASN A 156 -18.45 52.45 4.06
N ASP A 157 -17.60 52.77 5.04
CA ASP A 157 -17.70 54.01 5.85
C ASP A 157 -17.41 55.27 5.00
N ASN A 158 -16.38 55.20 4.15
CA ASN A 158 -16.08 56.24 3.16
C ASN A 158 -17.24 56.43 2.15
N LEU A 159 -17.80 55.35 1.60
CA LEU A 159 -18.85 55.41 0.58
C LEU A 159 -20.18 55.92 1.16
N THR A 160 -20.55 55.51 2.37
CA THR A 160 -21.71 56.08 3.09
C THR A 160 -21.49 57.56 3.43
N THR A 161 -20.28 57.96 3.84
CA THR A 161 -19.91 59.38 4.05
C THR A 161 -20.01 60.20 2.76
N VAL A 162 -19.47 59.72 1.63
CA VAL A 162 -19.55 60.40 0.32
C VAL A 162 -21.00 60.57 -0.15
N ASN A 163 -21.87 59.61 0.16
CA ASN A 163 -23.31 59.71 -0.16
C ASN A 163 -24.05 60.68 0.77
N ALA A 164 -23.70 60.75 2.05
CA ALA A 164 -24.30 61.69 3.01
C ALA A 164 -23.87 63.16 2.79
N GLU A 165 -22.63 63.40 2.33
CA GLU A 165 -22.13 64.75 2.08
C GLU A 165 -22.69 65.37 0.78
N THR A 166 -23.23 66.59 0.85
CA THR A 166 -23.56 67.41 -0.33
C THR A 166 -22.31 68.12 -0.89
N LEU A 167 -21.32 67.34 -1.35
CA LEU A 167 -20.15 67.84 -2.07
C LEU A 167 -20.47 68.17 -3.56
N PRO A 168 -19.76 69.14 -4.17
CA PRO A 168 -19.80 69.34 -5.62
C PRO A 168 -19.23 68.12 -6.37
N ALA A 169 -19.79 67.82 -7.55
CA ALA A 169 -19.53 66.58 -8.29
C ALA A 169 -18.04 66.24 -8.49
N ASP A 170 -17.24 67.24 -8.85
CA ASP A 170 -15.79 67.12 -9.07
C ASP A 170 -15.05 66.55 -7.83
N LYS A 171 -15.43 66.98 -6.62
CA LYS A 171 -14.88 66.45 -5.36
C LYS A 171 -15.45 65.09 -4.96
N LYS A 172 -16.65 64.74 -5.41
CA LYS A 172 -17.16 63.37 -5.27
C LYS A 172 -16.40 62.41 -6.18
N LEU A 173 -16.13 62.82 -7.43
CA LEU A 173 -15.34 62.04 -8.39
C LEU A 173 -13.97 61.67 -7.80
N THR A 174 -13.24 62.64 -7.22
CA THR A 174 -11.93 62.34 -6.60
C THR A 174 -12.04 61.34 -5.44
N LYS A 175 -13.05 61.48 -4.56
CA LYS A 175 -13.28 60.53 -3.46
C LYS A 175 -13.68 59.13 -3.98
N TYR A 176 -14.44 59.04 -5.07
CA TYR A 176 -14.78 57.76 -5.70
C TYR A 176 -13.59 57.11 -6.42
N GLN A 177 -12.65 57.90 -6.97
CA GLN A 177 -11.41 57.37 -7.53
C GLN A 177 -10.53 56.74 -6.44
N THR A 178 -10.34 57.41 -5.30
CA THR A 178 -9.62 56.80 -4.16
C THR A 178 -10.30 55.54 -3.64
N LEU A 179 -11.64 55.51 -3.56
CA LEU A 179 -12.39 54.30 -3.25
C LEU A 179 -12.16 53.16 -4.26
N LEU A 180 -11.99 53.48 -5.55
CA LEU A 180 -11.70 52.49 -6.59
C LEU A 180 -10.25 51.97 -6.51
N ASP A 181 -9.29 52.84 -6.17
CA ASP A 181 -7.90 52.46 -5.89
C ASP A 181 -7.84 51.51 -4.67
N ASP A 182 -8.57 51.82 -3.59
CA ASP A 182 -8.69 50.95 -2.40
C ASP A 182 -9.34 49.59 -2.75
N ILE A 183 -10.36 49.57 -3.62
CA ILE A 183 -11.03 48.34 -4.07
C ILE A 183 -10.11 47.46 -4.94
N THR A 184 -9.36 48.04 -5.89
CA THR A 184 -8.41 47.27 -6.71
C THR A 184 -7.21 46.77 -5.89
N HIS A 185 -6.79 47.50 -4.86
CA HIS A 185 -5.83 47.00 -3.87
C HIS A 185 -6.41 45.83 -3.05
N CYS A 186 -7.69 45.91 -2.66
CA CYS A 186 -8.39 44.83 -1.98
C CYS A 186 -8.51 43.57 -2.86
N GLU A 187 -8.80 43.72 -4.16
CA GLU A 187 -8.83 42.63 -5.14
C GLU A 187 -7.46 41.95 -5.27
N ALA A 188 -6.40 42.73 -5.48
CA ALA A 188 -5.02 42.22 -5.55
C ALA A 188 -4.55 41.57 -4.22
N THR A 189 -5.27 41.76 -3.12
CA THR A 189 -5.03 41.13 -1.81
C THR A 189 -5.91 39.88 -1.65
N TYR A 190 -7.14 39.91 -2.15
CA TYR A 190 -8.04 38.77 -2.24
C TYR A 190 -7.48 37.64 -3.11
N THR A 191 -6.89 37.94 -4.27
CA THR A 191 -6.24 36.92 -5.12
C THR A 191 -5.15 36.17 -4.36
N LYS A 192 -4.24 36.90 -3.70
CA LYS A 192 -3.18 36.33 -2.83
C LYS A 192 -3.76 35.51 -1.67
N ALA A 193 -4.93 35.88 -1.15
CA ALA A 193 -5.63 35.12 -0.11
C ALA A 193 -6.24 33.83 -0.69
N SER A 194 -6.76 33.86 -1.92
CA SER A 194 -7.26 32.67 -2.63
C SER A 194 -6.13 31.68 -2.89
N ASP A 195 -4.99 32.13 -3.43
CA ASP A 195 -3.80 31.30 -3.68
C ASP A 195 -3.33 30.57 -2.40
N LYS A 196 -3.32 31.27 -1.26
CA LYS A 196 -2.94 30.69 0.04
C LYS A 196 -4.02 29.77 0.63
N ARG A 197 -5.31 30.09 0.41
CA ARG A 197 -6.44 29.21 0.78
C ARG A 197 -6.38 27.89 0.01
N GLU A 198 -6.10 27.95 -1.29
CA GLU A 198 -5.89 26.76 -2.11
C GLU A 198 -4.64 26.00 -1.68
N CYS A 199 -3.48 26.66 -1.47
CA CYS A 199 -2.30 26.01 -0.89
C CYS A 199 -2.60 25.28 0.44
N SER A 200 -3.38 25.90 1.33
CA SER A 200 -3.81 25.29 2.60
C SER A 200 -4.72 24.07 2.38
N TRP A 201 -5.66 24.15 1.43
CA TRP A 201 -6.55 23.07 1.03
C TRP A 201 -5.81 21.90 0.36
N TRP A 202 -4.83 22.18 -0.51
CA TRP A 202 -3.95 21.18 -1.13
C TRP A 202 -3.07 20.46 -0.11
N LEU A 203 -2.41 21.20 0.80
CA LEU A 203 -1.63 20.61 1.90
C LEU A 203 -2.52 19.77 2.84
N THR A 204 -3.73 20.25 3.11
CA THR A 204 -4.72 19.51 3.90
C THR A 204 -5.11 18.21 3.18
N LYS A 205 -5.51 18.25 1.90
CA LYS A 205 -5.83 17.04 1.11
C LYS A 205 -4.66 16.06 1.03
N ARG A 206 -3.41 16.52 0.88
CA ARG A 206 -2.25 15.61 0.89
C ARG A 206 -2.11 14.86 2.23
N ASN A 207 -2.37 15.54 3.35
CA ASN A 207 -2.40 14.89 4.66
C ASN A 207 -3.68 14.05 4.91
N VAL A 208 -4.80 14.30 4.22
CA VAL A 208 -5.96 13.38 4.21
C VAL A 208 -5.56 12.03 3.63
N CYS A 209 -4.81 12.03 2.53
CA CYS A 209 -4.49 10.82 1.77
C CYS A 209 -3.41 9.95 2.43
N HIS A 210 -2.36 10.56 2.99
CA HIS A 210 -1.26 9.84 3.66
C HIS A 210 -1.59 9.25 5.05
N ALA A 211 -2.82 9.41 5.55
CA ALA A 211 -3.16 9.16 6.96
C ALA A 211 -4.31 8.18 7.18
N ILE A 212 -4.82 7.54 6.12
CA ILE A 212 -5.91 6.60 6.19
C ILE A 212 -5.58 5.41 5.28
N PRO A 213 -5.16 4.25 5.83
CA PRO A 213 -5.19 2.99 5.09
C PRO A 213 -6.65 2.53 5.00
N ALA A 214 -7.41 3.16 4.10
CA ALA A 214 -8.80 2.82 3.80
C ALA A 214 -8.93 2.31 2.37
N SER A 215 -9.92 1.43 2.18
CA SER A 215 -10.38 0.95 0.88
C SER A 215 -10.81 2.10 -0.04
N PHE A 216 -10.71 1.83 -1.34
CA PHE A 216 -11.14 2.70 -2.45
C PHE A 216 -12.58 3.21 -2.25
N GLU A 217 -13.45 2.30 -1.80
CA GLU A 217 -14.73 2.45 -1.12
C GLU A 217 -14.94 3.79 -0.35
N THR A 218 -13.98 4.25 0.46
CA THR A 218 -14.12 5.51 1.24
C THR A 218 -14.02 6.79 0.40
N VAL A 219 -13.53 6.70 -0.84
CA VAL A 219 -13.54 7.79 -1.82
C VAL A 219 -14.95 7.95 -2.42
N LEU A 220 -15.69 6.85 -2.61
CA LEU A 220 -17.09 6.87 -3.04
C LEU A 220 -18.02 7.53 -2.01
N GLU A 221 -17.73 7.48 -0.70
CA GLU A 221 -18.49 8.24 0.30
C GLU A 221 -18.21 9.76 0.31
N ARG A 222 -17.04 10.17 -0.19
CA ARG A 222 -16.60 11.58 -0.21
C ARG A 222 -17.03 12.29 -1.49
N SER A 223 -16.95 11.62 -2.64
CA SER A 223 -17.24 12.23 -3.94
C SER A 223 -18.65 12.87 -4.04
N PRO A 224 -19.75 12.21 -3.61
CA PRO A 224 -21.09 12.83 -3.63
C PRO A 224 -21.21 14.10 -2.78
N LYS A 225 -20.42 14.21 -1.70
CA LYS A 225 -20.37 15.40 -0.84
C LYS A 225 -19.61 16.55 -1.52
N GLU A 226 -18.57 16.26 -2.29
CA GLU A 226 -17.85 17.27 -3.09
C GLU A 226 -18.66 17.69 -4.34
N ILE A 227 -19.33 16.74 -5.00
CA ILE A 227 -20.24 17.01 -6.14
C ILE A 227 -21.42 17.89 -5.69
N ASN A 228 -22.02 17.62 -4.53
CA ASN A 228 -23.07 18.49 -3.98
C ASN A 228 -22.51 19.90 -3.67
N LYS A 229 -21.35 20.05 -3.02
CA LYS A 229 -20.74 21.38 -2.83
C LYS A 229 -20.53 22.13 -4.14
N HIS A 230 -20.04 21.47 -5.20
CA HIS A 230 -19.87 22.10 -6.51
C HIS A 230 -21.21 22.47 -7.17
N LYS A 231 -22.26 21.67 -6.95
CA LYS A 231 -23.62 21.97 -7.42
C LYS A 231 -24.26 23.13 -6.65
N ASP A 232 -24.07 23.18 -5.34
CA ASP A 232 -24.56 24.25 -4.47
C ASP A 232 -23.83 25.56 -4.78
N LEU A 233 -22.49 25.51 -4.88
CA LEU A 233 -21.65 26.64 -5.31
C LEU A 233 -22.03 27.13 -6.72
N ALA A 234 -22.28 26.21 -7.67
CA ALA A 234 -22.76 26.60 -9.01
C ALA A 234 -24.17 27.22 -8.97
N SER A 235 -25.04 26.79 -8.05
CA SER A 235 -26.37 27.39 -7.85
C SER A 235 -26.25 28.81 -7.27
N ASP A 236 -25.44 29.00 -6.23
CA ASP A 236 -25.20 30.30 -5.61
C ASP A 236 -24.49 31.27 -6.57
N LEU A 237 -23.48 30.78 -7.30
CA LEU A 237 -22.82 31.55 -8.36
C LEU A 237 -23.82 31.97 -9.43
N LYS A 238 -24.68 31.05 -9.91
CA LYS A 238 -25.71 31.35 -10.94
C LYS A 238 -26.77 32.33 -10.43
N LYS A 239 -27.01 32.39 -9.12
CA LYS A 239 -27.83 33.44 -8.47
C LYS A 239 -27.12 34.79 -8.45
N CYS A 240 -25.87 34.87 -7.98
CA CYS A 240 -25.07 36.09 -8.02
C CYS A 240 -24.86 36.63 -9.44
N LEU A 241 -24.70 35.73 -10.41
CA LEU A 241 -24.62 36.06 -11.83
C LEU A 241 -25.95 36.64 -12.33
N ASN A 242 -27.10 36.02 -12.04
CA ASN A 242 -28.41 36.59 -12.40
C ASN A 242 -28.63 37.98 -11.77
N GLU A 243 -28.21 38.18 -10.51
CA GLU A 243 -28.27 39.48 -9.83
C GLU A 243 -27.36 40.51 -10.52
N ALA A 244 -26.14 40.13 -10.90
CA ALA A 244 -25.22 40.96 -11.67
C ALA A 244 -25.73 41.27 -13.09
N SER A 245 -26.23 40.29 -13.85
CA SER A 245 -26.85 40.53 -15.15
C SER A 245 -28.11 41.40 -15.02
N THR A 246 -28.84 41.33 -13.90
CA THR A 246 -29.99 42.23 -13.65
C THR A 246 -29.51 43.67 -13.44
N LEU A 247 -28.39 43.88 -12.73
CA LEU A 247 -27.74 45.19 -12.62
C LEU A 247 -27.23 45.69 -13.99
N THR A 248 -26.58 44.83 -14.79
CA THR A 248 -26.16 45.19 -16.16
C THR A 248 -27.35 45.63 -17.02
N ASN A 249 -28.46 44.90 -16.99
CA ASN A 249 -29.67 45.27 -17.74
C ASN A 249 -30.32 46.57 -17.21
N GLN A 250 -30.21 46.88 -15.91
CA GLN A 250 -30.67 48.16 -15.36
C GLN A 250 -29.78 49.32 -15.83
N ILE A 251 -28.46 49.10 -15.87
CA ILE A 251 -27.48 50.04 -16.42
C ILE A 251 -27.75 50.27 -17.92
N ASP A 252 -28.04 49.24 -18.71
CA ASP A 252 -28.44 49.34 -20.13
C ASP A 252 -29.75 50.12 -20.34
N VAL A 253 -30.69 50.06 -19.40
CA VAL A 253 -31.94 50.82 -19.46
C VAL A 253 -31.71 52.29 -19.11
N GLU A 254 -30.86 52.63 -18.13
CA GLU A 254 -30.49 54.02 -17.83
C GLU A 254 -29.53 54.62 -18.88
N LEU A 255 -28.68 53.79 -19.52
CA LEU A 255 -27.74 54.16 -20.58
C LEU A 255 -28.40 54.85 -21.78
N GLN A 256 -29.69 54.63 -22.01
CA GLN A 256 -30.47 55.33 -23.05
C GLN A 256 -30.52 56.86 -22.86
N SER A 257 -30.14 57.38 -21.69
CA SER A 257 -30.00 58.83 -21.44
C SER A 257 -28.68 59.44 -21.94
N GLY A 258 -27.70 58.62 -22.36
CA GLY A 258 -26.62 59.00 -23.28
C GLY A 258 -25.56 59.99 -22.77
N ASN A 259 -24.69 59.57 -21.85
CA ASN A 259 -23.30 60.05 -21.72
C ASN A 259 -22.51 59.19 -20.71
N LEU A 260 -21.74 58.20 -21.19
CA LEU A 260 -20.78 57.43 -20.39
C LEU A 260 -19.47 57.22 -21.18
N PRO A 261 -18.29 57.17 -20.51
CA PRO A 261 -17.00 56.93 -21.18
C PRO A 261 -16.90 55.51 -21.75
N GLY A 262 -16.23 55.35 -22.90
CA GLY A 262 -16.04 54.05 -23.55
C GLY A 262 -15.35 53.00 -22.64
N SER A 263 -14.44 53.41 -21.76
CA SER A 263 -13.77 52.53 -20.81
C SER A 263 -14.71 51.86 -19.80
N PHE A 264 -15.87 52.46 -19.52
CA PHE A 264 -16.88 51.84 -18.66
C PHE A 264 -17.72 50.80 -19.42
N LEU A 265 -17.96 51.04 -20.72
CA LEU A 265 -18.59 50.05 -21.61
C LEU A 265 -17.68 48.83 -21.82
N GLU A 266 -16.37 49.03 -22.06
CA GLU A 266 -15.39 47.94 -22.13
C GLU A 266 -15.40 47.09 -20.85
N GLN A 267 -15.45 47.71 -19.66
CA GLN A 267 -15.53 46.99 -18.38
C GLN A 267 -16.85 46.20 -18.21
N VAL A 268 -17.98 46.73 -18.70
CA VAL A 268 -19.26 46.01 -18.68
C VAL A 268 -19.25 44.81 -19.66
N GLU A 269 -18.66 44.97 -20.84
CA GLU A 269 -18.48 43.88 -21.81
C GLU A 269 -17.49 42.81 -21.29
N GLU A 270 -16.40 43.22 -20.64
CA GLU A 270 -15.43 42.32 -19.98
C GLU A 270 -16.06 41.55 -18.82
N CYS A 271 -16.87 42.22 -17.98
CA CYS A 271 -17.68 41.54 -16.96
C CYS A 271 -18.62 40.51 -17.60
N ASN A 272 -19.36 40.86 -18.66
CA ASN A 272 -20.26 39.92 -19.34
C ASN A 272 -19.52 38.71 -19.95
N LEU A 273 -18.31 38.91 -20.49
CA LEU A 273 -17.45 37.84 -20.99
C LEU A 273 -16.96 36.92 -19.85
N PHE A 274 -16.59 37.51 -18.71
CA PHE A 274 -16.22 36.76 -17.50
C PHE A 274 -17.41 35.94 -16.95
N GLN A 275 -18.63 36.50 -16.93
CA GLN A 275 -19.85 35.77 -16.54
C GLN A 275 -20.04 34.50 -17.38
N GLN A 276 -19.93 34.61 -18.72
CA GLN A 276 -20.11 33.46 -19.62
C GLN A 276 -18.99 32.42 -19.45
N THR A 277 -17.74 32.87 -19.40
CA THR A 277 -16.56 32.00 -19.29
C THR A 277 -16.56 31.21 -17.98
N LEU A 278 -16.90 31.87 -16.86
CA LEU A 278 -16.93 31.23 -15.55
C LEU A 278 -18.07 30.20 -15.41
N VAL A 279 -19.24 30.45 -16.02
CA VAL A 279 -20.33 29.46 -16.09
C VAL A 279 -19.89 28.22 -16.86
N MET A 280 -19.28 28.38 -18.03
CA MET A 280 -18.76 27.26 -18.82
C MET A 280 -17.74 26.44 -18.02
N ALA A 281 -16.74 27.07 -17.42
CA ALA A 281 -15.72 26.38 -16.64
C ALA A 281 -16.30 25.61 -15.44
N MET A 282 -17.33 26.15 -14.76
CA MET A 282 -18.01 25.45 -13.67
C MET A 282 -18.87 24.27 -14.15
N GLU A 283 -19.55 24.39 -15.29
CA GLU A 283 -20.35 23.32 -15.86
C GLU A 283 -19.48 22.19 -16.45
N GLU A 284 -18.34 22.52 -17.07
CA GLU A 284 -17.31 21.57 -17.50
C GLU A 284 -16.68 20.81 -16.32
N GLN A 285 -16.24 21.53 -15.27
CA GLN A 285 -15.65 20.92 -14.08
C GLN A 285 -16.65 20.01 -13.34
N LEU A 286 -17.93 20.41 -13.27
CA LEU A 286 -19.00 19.56 -12.73
C LEU A 286 -19.21 18.29 -13.57
N GLN A 287 -19.07 18.37 -14.89
CA GLN A 287 -19.22 17.23 -15.79
C GLN A 287 -18.01 16.28 -15.72
N TYR A 288 -16.79 16.81 -15.60
CA TYR A 288 -15.58 16.03 -15.33
C TYR A 288 -15.68 15.24 -14.01
N LEU A 289 -16.11 15.90 -12.91
CA LEU A 289 -16.28 15.26 -11.60
C LEU A 289 -17.34 14.14 -11.61
N LYS A 290 -18.45 14.29 -12.36
CA LYS A 290 -19.43 13.21 -12.56
C LYS A 290 -18.82 12.02 -13.30
N SER A 291 -18.17 12.28 -14.44
CA SER A 291 -17.53 11.24 -15.26
C SER A 291 -16.53 10.43 -14.43
N ALA A 292 -15.66 11.11 -13.68
CA ALA A 292 -14.70 10.47 -12.78
C ALA A 292 -15.36 9.67 -11.63
N PHE A 293 -16.55 10.07 -11.16
CA PHE A 293 -17.31 9.31 -10.17
C PHE A 293 -17.95 8.05 -10.76
N ASP A 294 -18.59 8.15 -11.93
CA ASP A 294 -19.26 7.02 -12.56
C ASP A 294 -18.25 5.94 -13.01
N ILE A 295 -17.09 6.31 -13.57
CA ILE A 295 -16.00 5.39 -13.92
C ILE A 295 -15.50 4.62 -12.68
N ARG A 296 -15.30 5.30 -11.53
CA ARG A 296 -14.87 4.65 -10.27
C ARG A 296 -15.93 3.72 -9.70
N LYS A 297 -17.20 4.08 -9.82
CA LYS A 297 -18.35 3.28 -9.39
C LYS A 297 -18.53 2.02 -10.24
N GLU A 298 -18.23 2.08 -11.54
CA GLU A 298 -18.20 0.88 -12.39
C GLU A 298 -16.99 -0.01 -12.08
N PHE A 299 -15.82 0.57 -11.79
CA PHE A 299 -14.64 -0.16 -11.33
C PHE A 299 -14.94 -0.96 -10.05
N GLU A 300 -15.45 -0.31 -9.00
CA GLU A 300 -15.78 -0.94 -7.71
C GLU A 300 -16.77 -2.10 -7.90
N LYS A 301 -17.84 -1.87 -8.67
CA LYS A 301 -18.86 -2.88 -8.99
C LYS A 301 -18.27 -4.12 -9.69
N LEU A 302 -17.34 -3.94 -10.63
CA LEU A 302 -16.67 -5.05 -11.32
C LEU A 302 -15.65 -5.75 -10.40
N ALA A 303 -14.88 -5.01 -9.61
CA ALA A 303 -13.93 -5.56 -8.65
C ALA A 303 -14.64 -6.39 -7.55
N GLU A 304 -15.77 -5.91 -7.02
CA GLU A 304 -16.65 -6.66 -6.13
C GLU A 304 -17.17 -7.95 -6.78
N SER A 305 -17.67 -7.86 -8.02
CA SER A 305 -18.19 -9.00 -8.79
C SER A 305 -17.12 -10.08 -8.99
N LEU A 306 -15.92 -9.67 -9.40
CA LEU A 306 -14.78 -10.56 -9.60
C LEU A 306 -14.32 -11.18 -8.27
N ASN A 307 -14.13 -10.40 -7.19
CA ASN A 307 -13.77 -10.97 -5.88
C ASN A 307 -14.81 -11.98 -5.37
N LYS A 308 -16.11 -11.74 -5.57
CA LYS A 308 -17.17 -12.68 -5.17
C LYS A 308 -17.09 -14.00 -5.93
N TRP A 309 -16.87 -13.96 -7.25
CA TRP A 309 -16.67 -15.19 -8.04
C TRP A 309 -15.36 -15.90 -7.70
N LEU A 310 -14.25 -15.17 -7.50
CA LEU A 310 -12.96 -15.73 -7.09
C LEU A 310 -13.07 -16.44 -5.73
N ASN A 311 -13.72 -15.83 -4.74
CA ASN A 311 -13.91 -16.46 -3.43
C ASN A 311 -14.79 -17.73 -3.52
N GLY A 312 -15.82 -17.73 -4.39
CA GLY A 312 -16.62 -18.92 -4.67
C GLY A 312 -15.84 -20.02 -5.40
N ALA A 313 -15.00 -19.64 -6.36
CA ALA A 313 -14.12 -20.55 -7.09
C ALA A 313 -13.09 -21.21 -6.16
N GLU A 314 -12.50 -20.45 -5.24
CA GLU A 314 -11.56 -20.97 -4.23
C GLU A 314 -12.25 -21.98 -3.29
N GLN A 315 -13.50 -21.73 -2.89
CA GLN A 315 -14.30 -22.69 -2.10
C GLN A 315 -14.67 -23.96 -2.87
N MET A 316 -14.98 -23.85 -4.17
CA MET A 316 -15.28 -25.01 -5.03
C MET A 316 -14.05 -25.88 -5.30
N LEU A 317 -12.83 -25.32 -5.23
CA LEU A 317 -11.57 -26.02 -5.44
C LEU A 317 -10.93 -26.57 -4.14
N ASP A 318 -11.32 -26.07 -2.96
CA ASP A 318 -10.85 -26.57 -1.66
C ASP A 318 -11.34 -28.00 -1.35
N VAL A 319 -12.31 -28.50 -2.13
CA VAL A 319 -12.88 -29.86 -2.06
C VAL A 319 -11.80 -30.96 -2.10
N SER A 320 -10.70 -30.75 -2.85
CA SER A 320 -9.61 -31.71 -2.96
C SER A 320 -8.88 -32.02 -1.64
N THR A 321 -9.07 -31.21 -0.59
CA THR A 321 -8.47 -31.46 0.73
C THR A 321 -9.14 -32.58 1.53
N ALA A 322 -10.36 -32.99 1.16
CA ALA A 322 -11.14 -34.00 1.89
C ALA A 322 -10.92 -35.45 1.39
N GLY A 323 -10.26 -35.63 0.25
CA GLY A 323 -10.12 -36.92 -0.44
C GLY A 323 -11.24 -37.20 -1.46
N VAL A 324 -11.06 -38.25 -2.27
CA VAL A 324 -11.90 -38.52 -3.44
C VAL A 324 -13.21 -39.22 -3.07
N ASP A 325 -14.35 -38.56 -3.30
CA ASP A 325 -15.68 -39.15 -3.17
C ASP A 325 -16.10 -39.89 -4.46
N PHE A 326 -15.71 -41.16 -4.57
CA PHE A 326 -16.09 -42.05 -5.66
C PHE A 326 -17.61 -42.30 -5.81
N GLN A 327 -18.44 -41.94 -4.83
CA GLN A 327 -19.89 -42.07 -4.95
C GLN A 327 -20.51 -40.89 -5.72
N ASN A 328 -19.99 -39.67 -5.52
CA ASN A 328 -20.51 -38.44 -6.14
C ASN A 328 -19.60 -37.86 -7.24
N LEU A 329 -18.44 -38.48 -7.52
CA LEU A 329 -17.41 -38.06 -8.48
C LEU A 329 -17.92 -37.54 -9.83
N ASP A 330 -18.82 -38.31 -10.48
CA ASP A 330 -19.43 -37.93 -11.75
C ASP A 330 -20.28 -36.62 -11.63
N SER A 331 -20.85 -36.31 -10.46
CA SER A 331 -21.54 -35.04 -10.19
C SER A 331 -20.54 -33.91 -9.97
N THR A 332 -19.53 -34.12 -9.12
CA THR A 332 -18.48 -33.13 -8.82
C THR A 332 -17.77 -32.64 -10.08
N TYR A 333 -17.45 -33.54 -11.02
CA TYR A 333 -16.89 -33.18 -12.33
C TYR A 333 -17.81 -32.26 -13.13
N ASN A 334 -19.10 -32.60 -13.25
CA ASN A 334 -20.08 -31.80 -13.98
C ASN A 334 -20.32 -30.43 -13.30
N GLU A 335 -20.27 -30.37 -11.97
CA GLU A 335 -20.45 -29.14 -11.20
C GLU A 335 -19.24 -28.19 -11.34
N LEU A 336 -18.02 -28.73 -11.30
CA LEU A 336 -16.79 -27.96 -11.60
C LEU A 336 -16.78 -27.46 -13.05
N GLN A 337 -16.99 -28.35 -14.02
CA GLN A 337 -17.00 -27.99 -15.46
C GLN A 337 -18.06 -26.90 -15.76
N LYS A 338 -19.21 -26.96 -15.10
CA LYS A 338 -20.27 -25.95 -15.21
C LYS A 338 -19.96 -24.64 -14.46
N TYR A 339 -19.26 -24.68 -13.33
CA TYR A 339 -18.85 -23.46 -12.62
C TYR A 339 -17.79 -22.68 -13.42
N PHE A 340 -16.89 -23.40 -14.09
CA PHE A 340 -15.78 -22.83 -14.84
C PHE A 340 -16.05 -22.58 -16.34
N SER A 341 -17.24 -22.91 -16.87
CA SER A 341 -17.63 -22.52 -18.24
C SER A 341 -17.55 -21.01 -18.48
N ASP A 342 -17.78 -20.23 -17.42
CA ASP A 342 -17.95 -18.78 -17.49
C ASP A 342 -16.63 -18.02 -17.26
N ILE A 343 -15.48 -18.72 -17.13
CA ILE A 343 -14.13 -18.14 -16.95
C ILE A 343 -13.89 -16.91 -17.83
N SER A 344 -14.17 -17.06 -19.13
CA SER A 344 -13.93 -15.99 -20.12
C SER A 344 -14.71 -14.70 -19.82
N THR A 345 -15.84 -14.76 -19.11
CA THR A 345 -16.55 -13.57 -18.64
C THR A 345 -15.74 -12.82 -17.58
N TYR A 346 -15.10 -13.54 -16.67
CA TYR A 346 -14.32 -12.97 -15.56
C TYR A 346 -12.93 -12.50 -16.01
N GLU A 347 -12.32 -13.15 -17.02
CA GLU A 347 -11.14 -12.62 -17.71
C GLU A 347 -11.44 -11.29 -18.42
N ASN A 348 -12.58 -11.20 -19.12
CA ASN A 348 -13.04 -9.94 -19.71
C ASN A 348 -13.32 -8.87 -18.64
N GLN A 349 -13.96 -9.23 -17.51
CA GLN A 349 -14.14 -8.30 -16.39
C GLN A 349 -12.80 -7.79 -15.85
N LEU A 350 -11.76 -8.64 -15.72
CA LEU A 350 -10.42 -8.17 -15.32
C LEU A 350 -9.80 -7.22 -16.36
N SER A 351 -10.02 -7.46 -17.66
CA SER A 351 -9.60 -6.54 -18.72
C SER A 351 -10.31 -5.19 -18.64
N ASP A 352 -11.60 -5.17 -18.31
CA ASP A 352 -12.38 -3.93 -18.14
C ASP A 352 -12.01 -3.19 -16.84
N ILE A 353 -11.76 -3.90 -15.74
CA ILE A 353 -11.18 -3.36 -14.49
C ILE A 353 -9.84 -2.67 -14.79
N GLN A 354 -8.97 -3.26 -15.62
CA GLN A 354 -7.72 -2.64 -16.05
C GLN A 354 -7.96 -1.36 -16.89
N LYS A 355 -8.85 -1.40 -17.89
CA LYS A 355 -9.21 -0.23 -18.72
C LYS A 355 -9.79 0.92 -17.89
N LEU A 356 -10.64 0.61 -16.90
CA LEU A 356 -11.19 1.60 -15.98
C LEU A 356 -10.10 2.14 -15.06
N GLY A 357 -9.21 1.29 -14.54
CA GLY A 357 -8.05 1.71 -13.76
C GLY A 357 -7.17 2.74 -14.49
N SER A 358 -6.84 2.47 -15.76
CA SER A 358 -6.09 3.43 -16.60
C SER A 358 -6.85 4.74 -16.90
N GLN A 359 -8.19 4.74 -16.89
CA GLN A 359 -9.00 5.96 -16.98
C GLN A 359 -9.12 6.70 -15.64
N ILE A 360 -8.94 6.00 -14.51
CA ILE A 360 -8.96 6.58 -13.18
C ILE A 360 -7.60 7.23 -12.84
N HIS A 361 -6.49 6.70 -13.35
CA HIS A 361 -5.11 7.23 -13.16
C HIS A 361 -5.01 8.78 -13.22
N PRO A 362 -5.48 9.48 -14.28
CA PRO A 362 -5.36 10.95 -14.38
C PRO A 362 -6.18 11.73 -13.35
N THR A 363 -6.99 11.04 -12.54
CA THR A 363 -7.82 11.61 -11.47
C THR A 363 -7.33 11.21 -10.07
N LEU A 364 -6.20 10.50 -9.99
CA LEU A 364 -5.57 10.04 -8.74
C LEU A 364 -4.31 10.84 -8.41
N LEU A 365 -3.85 10.68 -7.17
CA LEU A 365 -2.52 11.08 -6.72
C LEU A 365 -1.53 9.92 -6.94
N GLU A 366 -0.23 10.23 -7.06
CA GLU A 366 0.87 9.27 -7.29
C GLU A 366 0.89 8.10 -6.29
N ASP A 367 0.55 8.37 -5.02
CA ASP A 367 0.43 7.35 -3.97
C ASP A 367 -0.79 6.44 -4.19
N GLN A 368 -1.93 7.02 -4.58
CA GLN A 368 -3.16 6.29 -4.88
C GLN A 368 -3.09 5.46 -6.18
N VAL A 369 -2.29 5.91 -7.16
CA VAL A 369 -1.94 5.14 -8.36
C VAL A 369 -1.31 3.80 -7.95
N SER A 370 -0.28 3.83 -7.09
CA SER A 370 0.40 2.61 -6.66
C SER A 370 -0.50 1.62 -5.91
N LEU A 371 -1.52 2.13 -5.18
CA LEU A 371 -2.53 1.31 -4.50
C LEU A 371 -3.51 0.67 -5.49
N LEU A 372 -4.00 1.44 -6.46
CA LEU A 372 -4.88 0.95 -7.52
C LEU A 372 -4.18 -0.12 -8.38
N GLU A 373 -2.93 0.11 -8.78
CA GLU A 373 -2.12 -0.88 -9.48
C GLU A 373 -1.93 -2.14 -8.65
N SER A 374 -1.64 -2.01 -7.34
CA SER A 374 -1.49 -3.14 -6.42
C SER A 374 -2.78 -3.98 -6.28
N GLU A 375 -3.95 -3.33 -6.23
CA GLU A 375 -5.25 -4.01 -6.16
C GLU A 375 -5.56 -4.76 -7.47
N ILE A 376 -5.36 -4.12 -8.62
CA ILE A 376 -5.53 -4.75 -9.95
C ILE A 376 -4.58 -5.96 -10.09
N ASP A 377 -3.33 -5.81 -9.67
CA ASP A 377 -2.33 -6.89 -9.75
C ASP A 377 -2.60 -8.00 -8.72
N SER A 378 -3.25 -7.69 -7.59
CA SER A 378 -3.76 -8.66 -6.61
C SER A 378 -4.92 -9.49 -7.17
N LEU A 379 -5.93 -8.84 -7.78
CA LEU A 379 -7.03 -9.50 -8.48
C LEU A 379 -6.52 -10.41 -9.61
N LYS A 380 -5.56 -9.93 -10.39
CA LYS A 380 -4.89 -10.68 -11.47
C LYS A 380 -4.12 -11.90 -10.95
N LYS A 381 -3.39 -11.77 -9.84
CA LYS A 381 -2.68 -12.89 -9.18
C LYS A 381 -3.67 -13.92 -8.62
N LYS A 382 -4.77 -13.49 -7.99
CA LYS A 382 -5.85 -14.39 -7.54
C LYS A 382 -6.48 -15.14 -8.72
N LEU A 383 -6.87 -14.45 -9.79
CA LEU A 383 -7.46 -15.08 -10.97
C LEU A 383 -6.49 -16.11 -11.57
N SER A 384 -5.23 -15.75 -11.78
CA SER A 384 -4.24 -16.69 -12.31
C SER A 384 -3.99 -17.89 -11.38
N LYS A 385 -3.95 -17.71 -10.06
CA LYS A 385 -3.89 -18.82 -9.09
C LYS A 385 -5.07 -19.78 -9.28
N ILE A 386 -6.29 -19.23 -9.33
CA ILE A 386 -7.53 -20.00 -9.39
C ILE A 386 -7.69 -20.73 -10.73
N LEU A 387 -7.30 -20.12 -11.86
CA LEU A 387 -7.27 -20.80 -13.16
C LEU A 387 -6.30 -21.99 -13.15
N ASN A 388 -5.07 -21.79 -12.67
CA ASN A 388 -4.08 -22.88 -12.54
C ASN A 388 -4.53 -24.00 -11.58
N MET A 389 -5.35 -23.68 -10.56
CA MET A 389 -5.96 -24.69 -9.68
C MET A 389 -7.13 -25.40 -10.36
N ALA A 390 -7.99 -24.68 -11.08
CA ALA A 390 -9.14 -25.24 -11.78
C ALA A 390 -8.71 -26.22 -12.87
N ASP A 391 -7.74 -25.85 -13.71
CA ASP A 391 -7.20 -26.72 -14.77
C ASP A 391 -6.66 -28.04 -14.19
N ARG A 392 -5.95 -27.98 -13.06
CA ARG A 392 -5.43 -29.15 -12.34
C ARG A 392 -6.54 -30.01 -11.77
N THR A 393 -7.40 -29.44 -10.92
CA THR A 393 -8.46 -30.17 -10.23
C THR A 393 -9.49 -30.77 -11.20
N ILE A 394 -9.82 -30.08 -12.30
CA ILE A 394 -10.69 -30.63 -13.35
C ILE A 394 -9.99 -31.81 -14.04
N THR A 395 -8.70 -31.70 -14.38
CA THR A 395 -7.93 -32.79 -15.00
C THR A 395 -7.78 -34.00 -14.07
N GLU A 396 -7.50 -33.77 -12.78
CA GLU A 396 -7.39 -34.81 -11.74
C GLU A 396 -8.71 -35.56 -11.58
N VAL A 397 -9.82 -34.83 -11.41
CA VAL A 397 -11.17 -35.42 -11.28
C VAL A 397 -11.63 -36.08 -12.58
N GLU A 398 -11.19 -35.64 -13.76
CA GLU A 398 -11.44 -36.32 -15.04
C GLU A 398 -10.72 -37.67 -15.12
N VAL A 399 -9.45 -37.72 -14.70
CA VAL A 399 -8.68 -38.97 -14.62
C VAL A 399 -9.30 -39.94 -13.61
N ASP A 400 -9.68 -39.47 -12.42
CA ASP A 400 -10.40 -40.30 -11.44
C ASP A 400 -11.75 -40.79 -11.99
N CYS A 401 -12.46 -39.94 -12.74
CA CYS A 401 -13.70 -40.31 -13.42
C CYS A 401 -13.51 -41.43 -14.45
N ILE A 402 -12.36 -41.50 -15.12
CA ILE A 402 -12.00 -42.55 -16.09
C ILE A 402 -11.60 -43.83 -15.34
N LEU A 403 -10.64 -43.75 -14.41
CA LEU A 403 -10.16 -44.88 -13.61
C LEU A 403 -11.30 -45.56 -12.82
N TRP A 404 -12.25 -44.78 -12.29
CA TRP A 404 -13.42 -45.32 -11.61
C TRP A 404 -14.42 -46.01 -12.54
N LYS A 405 -14.50 -45.61 -13.81
CA LYS A 405 -15.32 -46.31 -14.84
C LYS A 405 -14.65 -47.63 -15.22
N GLU A 406 -13.34 -47.62 -15.49
CA GLU A 406 -12.56 -48.84 -15.78
C GLU A 406 -12.62 -49.85 -14.62
N TYR A 407 -12.44 -49.38 -13.37
CA TYR A 407 -12.59 -50.22 -12.17
C TYR A 407 -14.00 -50.83 -12.06
N ARG A 408 -15.05 -50.03 -12.27
CA ARG A 408 -16.44 -50.53 -12.26
C ARG A 408 -16.64 -51.60 -13.34
N GLU A 409 -16.13 -51.41 -14.56
CA GLU A 409 -16.24 -52.40 -15.65
C GLU A 409 -15.46 -53.70 -15.37
N LEU A 410 -14.27 -53.62 -14.78
CA LEU A 410 -13.49 -54.78 -14.34
C LEU A 410 -14.21 -55.56 -13.24
N VAL A 411 -14.72 -54.88 -12.20
CA VAL A 411 -15.50 -55.48 -11.13
C VAL A 411 -16.76 -56.15 -11.67
N ASP A 412 -17.48 -55.50 -12.59
CA ASP A 412 -18.69 -56.02 -13.20
C ASP A 412 -18.38 -57.25 -14.09
N THR A 413 -17.22 -57.27 -14.74
CA THR A 413 -16.71 -58.42 -15.52
C THR A 413 -16.36 -59.60 -14.62
N ILE A 414 -15.67 -59.36 -13.49
CA ILE A 414 -15.39 -60.37 -12.46
C ILE A 414 -16.69 -60.91 -11.84
N PHE A 415 -17.67 -60.06 -11.56
CA PHE A 415 -18.98 -60.50 -11.05
C PHE A 415 -19.80 -61.29 -12.09
N LYS A 416 -19.69 -60.96 -13.39
CA LYS A 416 -20.28 -61.78 -14.46
C LYS A 416 -19.62 -63.16 -14.52
N PHE A 417 -18.29 -63.21 -14.44
CA PHE A 417 -17.52 -64.46 -14.40
C PHE A 417 -17.87 -65.33 -13.18
N LEU A 418 -17.87 -64.76 -11.97
CA LEU A 418 -18.24 -65.47 -10.73
C LEU A 418 -19.71 -65.93 -10.69
N LYS A 419 -20.57 -65.37 -11.54
CA LYS A 419 -21.97 -65.80 -11.73
C LYS A 419 -22.14 -66.84 -12.84
N THR A 420 -21.12 -67.12 -13.66
CA THR A 420 -21.20 -68.26 -14.60
C THR A 420 -21.19 -69.57 -13.83
N PRO A 421 -22.13 -70.50 -14.09
CA PRO A 421 -22.17 -71.78 -13.39
C PRO A 421 -20.97 -72.63 -13.81
N ILE A 422 -20.23 -73.16 -12.84
CA ILE A 422 -19.13 -74.11 -13.07
C ILE A 422 -19.69 -75.28 -13.91
N PRO A 423 -19.10 -75.61 -15.08
CA PRO A 423 -19.61 -76.67 -15.93
C PRO A 423 -19.63 -78.01 -15.18
N ALA A 424 -20.78 -78.68 -15.18
CA ALA A 424 -21.03 -79.87 -14.38
C ALA A 424 -20.30 -81.14 -14.87
N GLU A 425 -19.75 -81.11 -16.09
CA GLU A 425 -18.97 -82.21 -16.64
C GLU A 425 -17.50 -82.14 -16.23
N LYS A 426 -17.00 -83.23 -15.67
CA LYS A 426 -15.61 -83.37 -15.26
C LYS A 426 -14.72 -83.42 -16.52
N PRO A 427 -13.72 -82.52 -16.68
CA PRO A 427 -13.03 -82.35 -17.95
C PRO A 427 -12.29 -83.63 -18.37
N ALA A 428 -12.59 -84.10 -19.59
CA ALA A 428 -12.19 -85.41 -20.07
C ALA A 428 -10.68 -85.56 -20.39
N SER A 429 -9.93 -84.46 -20.45
CA SER A 429 -8.47 -84.48 -20.68
C SER A 429 -7.78 -83.23 -20.14
N VAL A 430 -6.45 -83.30 -19.95
CA VAL A 430 -5.62 -82.14 -19.59
C VAL A 430 -5.66 -81.07 -20.69
N SER A 431 -5.81 -81.46 -21.97
CA SER A 431 -6.00 -80.51 -23.07
C SER A 431 -7.31 -79.74 -22.96
N ALA A 432 -8.39 -80.37 -22.49
CA ALA A 432 -9.65 -79.67 -22.22
C ALA A 432 -9.54 -78.71 -21.02
N ILE A 433 -8.80 -79.09 -19.97
CA ILE A 433 -8.47 -78.20 -18.85
C ILE A 433 -7.70 -76.96 -19.36
N ASN A 434 -6.66 -77.16 -20.20
CA ASN A 434 -5.86 -76.07 -20.72
C ASN A 434 -6.62 -75.17 -21.71
N ALA A 435 -7.53 -75.73 -22.52
CA ALA A 435 -8.40 -74.95 -23.41
C ALA A 435 -9.34 -74.03 -22.61
N VAL A 436 -10.07 -74.60 -21.65
CA VAL A 436 -10.90 -73.81 -20.71
C VAL A 436 -10.03 -72.79 -19.97
N HIS A 437 -8.82 -73.15 -19.54
CA HIS A 437 -7.93 -72.21 -18.86
C HIS A 437 -7.55 -71.01 -19.76
N GLN A 438 -7.18 -71.25 -21.02
CA GLN A 438 -6.90 -70.20 -22.00
C GLN A 438 -8.14 -69.32 -22.29
N GLU A 439 -9.34 -69.89 -22.35
CA GLU A 439 -10.60 -69.14 -22.47
C GLU A 439 -10.91 -68.32 -21.22
N THR A 440 -10.60 -68.81 -20.01
CA THR A 440 -10.80 -68.07 -18.75
C THR A 440 -9.75 -66.97 -18.49
N VAL A 441 -8.53 -67.11 -19.02
CA VAL A 441 -7.43 -66.15 -18.80
C VAL A 441 -7.40 -65.05 -19.87
N SER A 442 -7.77 -65.37 -21.11
CA SER A 442 -7.80 -64.41 -22.24
C SER A 442 -8.56 -63.08 -21.98
N PRO A 443 -9.66 -63.03 -21.20
CA PRO A 443 -10.32 -61.77 -20.86
C PRO A 443 -9.49 -60.88 -19.92
N CYS A 444 -8.79 -61.48 -18.96
CA CYS A 444 -7.98 -60.73 -17.99
C CYS A 444 -6.64 -60.25 -18.56
N SER A 445 -6.07 -60.96 -19.55
CA SER A 445 -4.75 -60.65 -20.09
C SER A 445 -4.72 -59.60 -21.22
N ARG A 446 -5.86 -59.06 -21.67
CA ARG A 446 -5.89 -58.08 -22.78
C ARG A 446 -5.79 -56.61 -22.38
N ASN A 447 -6.14 -56.29 -21.13
CA ASN A 447 -6.05 -54.92 -20.59
C ASN A 447 -4.85 -54.78 -19.63
N ALA A 448 -3.87 -55.67 -19.76
CA ALA A 448 -2.64 -55.70 -18.95
C ALA A 448 -1.42 -55.29 -19.80
N GLU A 449 -1.52 -54.16 -20.50
CA GLU A 449 -0.35 -53.29 -20.61
C GLU A 449 -0.18 -52.65 -19.22
N GLU A 450 1.00 -52.75 -18.62
CA GLU A 450 1.22 -52.30 -17.24
C GLU A 450 1.05 -50.77 -17.15
N PRO A 451 0.06 -50.24 -16.40
CA PRO A 451 0.08 -48.83 -16.04
C PRO A 451 1.27 -48.62 -15.10
N ASP A 452 2.23 -47.79 -15.52
CA ASP A 452 3.47 -47.50 -14.78
C ASP A 452 3.17 -46.68 -13.50
N PHE A 453 2.70 -47.40 -12.49
CA PHE A 453 2.25 -46.86 -11.20
C PHE A 453 3.41 -46.40 -10.32
N ASP A 454 4.60 -47.01 -10.47
CA ASP A 454 5.75 -46.72 -9.62
C ASP A 454 6.50 -45.44 -10.05
N GLN A 455 6.63 -45.14 -11.36
CA GLN A 455 7.44 -43.99 -11.80
C GLN A 455 6.80 -42.60 -11.61
N ARG A 456 5.52 -42.48 -11.24
CA ARG A 456 4.87 -41.18 -11.04
C ARG A 456 4.83 -40.70 -9.59
N ILE A 457 4.89 -41.59 -8.59
CA ILE A 457 4.78 -41.19 -7.17
C ILE A 457 6.05 -40.43 -6.69
N GLU A 458 7.21 -40.65 -7.30
CA GLU A 458 8.45 -39.92 -6.97
C GLU A 458 8.58 -38.52 -7.61
N ARG A 459 7.58 -38.01 -8.36
CA ARG A 459 7.68 -36.75 -9.10
C ARG A 459 6.51 -35.77 -8.94
N GLU A 460 6.11 -35.45 -7.71
CA GLU A 460 5.87 -34.05 -7.28
C GLU A 460 5.59 -33.93 -5.77
N SER A 461 6.65 -33.81 -4.96
CA SER A 461 6.61 -33.16 -3.64
C SER A 461 8.01 -32.92 -3.09
N PRO A 462 8.40 -31.65 -2.93
CA PRO A 462 8.75 -31.18 -1.59
C PRO A 462 7.92 -29.96 -1.15
N ILE A 463 8.04 -29.60 0.13
CA ILE A 463 7.42 -28.45 0.82
C ILE A 463 5.98 -28.72 1.35
N PHE A 464 5.87 -29.44 2.47
CA PHE A 464 5.38 -28.84 3.73
C PHE A 464 5.57 -29.71 4.99
N GLU A 465 6.81 -29.84 5.49
CA GLU A 465 7.04 -30.06 6.93
C GLU A 465 7.84 -28.89 7.51
N SER A 466 7.15 -28.00 8.23
CA SER A 466 7.81 -26.98 9.04
C SER A 466 6.99 -26.59 10.27
N LYS A 467 7.33 -27.17 11.43
CA LYS A 467 7.28 -26.49 12.75
C LYS A 467 7.91 -27.33 13.86
N SER A 468 8.99 -26.79 14.45
CA SER A 468 9.65 -27.24 15.69
C SER A 468 10.33 -28.63 15.62
N GLN A 469 11.49 -28.88 16.23
CA GLN A 469 12.01 -28.29 17.48
C GLN A 469 13.52 -28.00 17.47
N CYS A 470 13.89 -27.01 18.30
CA CYS A 470 15.12 -26.83 19.08
C CYS A 470 16.50 -27.27 18.49
N ALA A 471 17.38 -26.31 18.27
CA ALA A 471 18.81 -26.54 18.05
C ALA A 471 19.58 -26.68 19.38
N LEU A 472 20.45 -27.70 19.49
CA LEU A 472 21.44 -27.85 20.57
C LEU A 472 22.59 -28.77 20.10
N CYS A 473 23.80 -28.47 20.59
CA CYS A 473 25.12 -29.03 20.18
C CYS A 473 25.54 -28.69 18.72
N GLN A 474 26.74 -28.19 18.40
CA GLN A 474 28.12 -28.56 18.80
C GLN A 474 28.61 -29.90 18.21
N CYS A 475 29.83 -30.03 17.67
CA CYS A 475 30.85 -29.05 17.26
C CYS A 475 31.94 -29.73 16.41
N HIS A 476 32.74 -28.94 15.66
CA HIS A 476 34.01 -29.36 15.03
C HIS A 476 33.86 -30.43 13.90
N GLN A 477 34.83 -30.69 13.00
CA GLN A 477 36.27 -30.35 13.00
C GLN A 477 36.84 -30.27 11.55
N GLN A 478 37.71 -29.27 11.27
CA GLN A 478 38.80 -29.22 10.25
C GLN A 478 38.53 -29.59 8.76
N GLY A 479 39.13 -28.93 7.75
CA GLY A 479 39.93 -27.69 7.75
C GLY A 479 40.85 -27.49 6.53
N VAL A 480 41.18 -26.23 6.22
CA VAL A 480 42.43 -25.70 5.60
C VAL A 480 42.92 -26.26 4.25
N VAL A 481 42.90 -25.41 3.20
CA VAL A 481 44.08 -24.96 2.40
C VAL A 481 43.88 -23.48 2.02
N GLN A 482 44.97 -22.73 1.76
CA GLN A 482 45.01 -21.27 1.55
C GLN A 482 45.52 -20.86 0.14
N TYR A 483 45.60 -19.54 -0.10
CA TYR A 483 46.33 -18.81 -1.17
C TYR A 483 45.63 -18.73 -2.56
N GLN A 484 45.70 -17.63 -3.34
CA GLN A 484 46.42 -16.35 -3.15
C GLN A 484 45.76 -15.16 -3.90
N GLN A 485 45.92 -13.93 -3.37
CA GLN A 485 45.78 -12.61 -4.04
C GLN A 485 47.19 -11.94 -4.08
N PRO A 486 47.44 -10.73 -4.66
CA PRO A 486 46.57 -9.70 -5.26
C PRO A 486 46.88 -9.49 -6.80
N VAL A 487 46.82 -8.35 -7.53
CA VAL A 487 46.78 -6.89 -7.27
C VAL A 487 46.22 -6.07 -8.47
N ALA A 488 45.79 -4.83 -8.17
CA ALA A 488 45.85 -3.60 -9.00
C ALA A 488 44.88 -3.41 -10.20
N GLY A 489 44.50 -2.15 -10.49
CA GLY A 489 43.85 -1.84 -11.77
C GLY A 489 43.17 -0.49 -12.10
N SER A 490 43.15 0.52 -11.22
CA SER A 490 42.92 1.96 -11.54
C SER A 490 41.83 2.42 -12.55
N SER A 491 40.87 3.22 -12.04
CA SER A 491 40.52 4.58 -12.56
C SER A 491 40.39 4.84 -14.08
N VAL A 492 39.19 5.24 -14.52
CA VAL A 492 38.96 6.02 -15.77
C VAL A 492 38.20 7.31 -15.45
N CYS A 493 38.60 8.43 -16.07
CA CYS A 493 38.07 9.76 -15.80
C CYS A 493 37.19 10.33 -16.93
N PHE A 494 36.42 11.37 -16.58
CA PHE A 494 35.86 12.42 -17.45
C PHE A 494 36.10 12.34 -18.97
N GLY A 495 35.00 12.22 -19.73
CA GLY A 495 34.94 12.62 -21.14
C GLY A 495 33.93 13.75 -21.34
N LYS A 496 34.39 14.92 -21.82
CA LYS A 496 33.51 15.99 -22.33
C LYS A 496 33.24 15.75 -23.82
N SER A 497 32.04 16.06 -24.29
CA SER A 497 31.77 16.31 -25.72
C SER A 497 31.00 17.62 -25.89
N ASN A 498 31.37 18.37 -26.93
CA ASN A 498 30.93 19.76 -27.13
C ASN A 498 29.58 19.82 -27.83
N PHE A 499 28.80 20.86 -27.53
CA PHE A 499 27.93 21.50 -28.53
C PHE A 499 27.92 23.02 -28.29
N SER A 500 28.34 23.78 -29.30
CA SER A 500 27.98 25.19 -29.47
C SER A 500 26.77 25.28 -30.40
N PRO A 501 26.05 26.42 -30.41
CA PRO A 501 26.35 27.35 -31.52
C PRO A 501 26.50 28.81 -31.07
N ASP A 502 27.03 29.63 -31.98
CA ASP A 502 27.19 31.08 -31.82
C ASP A 502 25.86 31.85 -31.86
N GLY A 503 25.85 33.08 -31.33
CA GLY A 503 24.77 34.04 -31.55
C GLY A 503 24.86 35.31 -30.69
N SER A 504 25.29 36.42 -31.31
CA SER A 504 25.12 37.84 -30.89
C SER A 504 24.95 38.18 -29.39
N SER A 505 25.91 38.81 -28.69
CA SER A 505 26.42 40.19 -28.88
C SER A 505 25.41 41.32 -28.62
N GLU A 506 25.44 41.90 -27.41
CA GLU A 506 25.31 43.35 -27.23
C GLU A 506 25.99 43.79 -25.91
N SER A 507 26.12 45.10 -25.67
CA SER A 507 27.08 45.65 -24.69
C SER A 507 26.64 46.94 -24.00
N MET A 508 27.24 47.19 -22.82
CA MET A 508 27.48 48.47 -22.10
C MET A 508 26.85 48.59 -20.69
N GLY A 509 27.59 49.28 -19.80
CA GLY A 509 27.11 49.77 -18.48
C GLY A 509 27.18 48.76 -17.33
N GLY A 510 28.03 48.92 -16.31
CA GLY A 510 29.16 49.86 -16.17
C GLY A 510 28.90 51.15 -15.39
N VAL A 511 28.61 51.04 -14.09
CA VAL A 511 28.80 52.10 -13.07
C VAL A 511 29.40 51.47 -11.79
N PHE A 512 30.11 52.29 -11.01
CA PHE A 512 30.79 52.00 -9.74
C PHE A 512 29.92 51.32 -8.68
#